data_AF-A0A0C9YKH4-F1
#
_entry.id   AF-A0A0C9YKH4-F1
#
_cell.length_a   1.000
_cell.length_b   1.000
_cell.length_c   1.000
_cell.angle_alpha   90.00
_cell.angle_beta   90.00
_cell.angle_gamma   90.00
#
_symmetry.space_group_name_H-M   'P 1'
#
loop_
_entity.id
_entity.type
_entity.pdbx_description
1 polymer ?
#
loop_
_entity_poly.entity_id
_entity_poly.type
_entity_poly.pdbx_seq_one_letter_code
_entity_poly.pdbx_strand_id
1 'polypeptide(L)'
;MTCLRLGDRLRPAYTIAFGATCFIGAVIKSFIVAFGSRVVIQGHDLGEVFTDLLNVSVELPMHTDAYLFQFEEQMASDVPNPSSSAVHIKGTRYSWYHTHRRPWGCPLPMSCPKCGSIRSWSPSKQGEDSSGAPGRISTCQSPACGFQMFSYQPHSYQVIKVKVGEGMGWIKQAGI
;
A
#
# COMPACT_ATOMS: atom_id res chain seq x y z
N MET A 1 21.03 12.58 32.65
CA MET A 1 21.60 11.39 32.00
C MET A 1 21.08 10.18 32.76
N THR A 2 20.06 9.51 32.24
CA THR A 2 19.49 8.33 32.89
C THR A 2 19.61 7.15 31.94
N CYS A 3 20.29 6.14 32.46
CA CYS A 3 20.72 4.91 31.82
C CYS A 3 19.51 4.08 31.34
N LEU A 4 19.38 3.87 30.02
CA LEU A 4 18.51 2.83 29.49
C LEU A 4 19.20 1.48 29.77
N ARG A 5 18.66 0.73 30.74
CA ARG A 5 19.00 -0.69 30.90
C ARG A 5 18.51 -1.43 29.66
N LEU A 6 19.45 -1.89 28.82
CA LEU A 6 19.21 -2.95 27.83
C LEU A 6 18.85 -4.23 28.60
N GLY A 7 17.56 -4.44 28.87
CA GLY A 7 17.04 -5.63 29.54
C GLY A 7 15.63 -6.03 29.11
N ASP A 8 14.88 -5.11 28.51
CA ASP A 8 13.55 -5.39 27.97
C ASP A 8 13.66 -5.78 26.49
N ARG A 9 13.00 -6.89 26.13
CA ARG A 9 12.87 -7.32 24.73
C ARG A 9 12.29 -6.15 23.93
N LEU A 10 13.03 -5.63 22.96
CA LEU A 10 12.51 -4.67 21.99
C LEU A 10 11.29 -5.30 21.29
N ARG A 11 10.09 -4.82 21.63
CA ARG A 11 8.84 -5.19 20.94
C ARG A 11 8.45 -4.03 20.04
N PRO A 12 8.49 -4.20 18.71
CA PRO A 12 8.07 -3.13 17.82
C PRO A 12 6.54 -2.93 17.97
N ALA A 13 6.10 -1.70 18.20
CA ALA A 13 4.68 -1.36 18.08
C ALA A 13 4.20 -1.48 16.63
N TYR A 14 5.10 -1.22 15.68
CA TYR A 14 4.83 -1.28 14.25
C TYR A 14 5.99 -1.89 13.47
N THR A 15 5.65 -2.60 12.38
CA THR A 15 6.59 -3.02 11.33
C THR A 15 6.09 -2.51 9.98
N ILE A 16 7.00 -1.91 9.21
CA ILE A 16 6.74 -1.44 7.84
C ILE A 16 7.43 -2.39 6.87
N ALA A 17 6.71 -2.87 5.86
CA ALA A 17 7.29 -3.65 4.76
C ALA A 17 6.83 -3.12 3.40
N PHE A 18 7.60 -3.44 2.35
CA PHE A 18 7.30 -3.08 0.97
C PHE A 18 7.33 -4.32 0.09
N GLY A 19 6.45 -4.39 -0.90
CA GLY A 19 6.44 -5.47 -1.89
C GLY A 19 7.71 -5.48 -2.73
N ALA A 20 8.36 -6.64 -2.87
CA ALA A 20 9.69 -6.75 -3.46
C ALA A 20 9.71 -6.64 -5.00
N THR A 21 8.64 -7.06 -5.69
CA THR A 21 8.63 -7.36 -7.14
C THR A 21 9.01 -6.17 -8.03
N CYS A 22 8.83 -4.95 -7.52
CA CYS A 22 9.13 -3.71 -8.22
C CYS A 22 9.76 -2.67 -7.28
N PHE A 23 10.32 -3.07 -6.13
CA PHE A 23 10.88 -2.13 -5.16
C PHE A 23 12.16 -1.47 -5.68
N ILE A 24 12.15 -0.14 -5.75
CA ILE A 24 13.32 0.66 -6.13
C ILE A 24 13.86 1.33 -4.86
N GLY A 25 14.96 0.80 -4.31
CA GLY A 25 15.54 1.34 -3.06
C GLY A 25 15.85 2.84 -3.11
N ALA A 26 16.13 3.40 -4.29
CA ALA A 26 16.35 4.83 -4.45
C ALA A 26 15.10 5.69 -4.13
N VAL A 27 13.88 5.18 -4.32
CA VAL A 27 12.64 5.96 -4.14
C VAL A 27 12.14 6.01 -2.69
N ILE A 28 12.73 5.20 -1.79
CA ILE A 28 12.37 5.19 -0.36
C ILE A 28 13.02 6.35 0.41
N LYS A 29 14.03 7.03 -0.14
CA LYS A 29 14.81 8.04 0.58
C LYS A 29 13.93 9.14 1.17
N SER A 30 13.02 9.70 0.38
CA SER A 30 12.10 10.75 0.84
C SER A 30 11.15 10.24 1.93
N PHE A 31 10.74 8.97 1.85
CA PHE A 31 9.95 8.31 2.90
C PHE A 31 10.74 8.20 4.20
N ILE A 32 11.99 7.73 4.17
CA ILE A 32 12.85 7.58 5.36
C ILE A 32 13.11 8.93 6.03
N VAL A 33 13.39 9.97 5.24
CA VAL A 33 13.58 11.33 5.76
C VAL A 33 12.31 11.85 6.43
N ALA A 34 11.15 11.67 5.79
CA ALA A 34 9.87 12.08 6.35
C ALA A 34 9.52 11.30 7.62
N PHE A 35 9.80 9.99 7.65
CA PHE A 35 9.62 9.15 8.82
C PHE A 35 10.48 9.64 9.99
N GLY A 36 11.78 9.88 9.76
CA GLY A 36 12.67 10.43 10.77
C GLY A 36 12.18 11.76 11.33
N SER A 37 11.71 12.66 10.46
CA SER A 37 11.17 13.96 10.89
C SER A 37 9.87 13.84 11.67
N ARG A 38 8.87 13.14 11.14
CA ARG A 38 7.50 13.15 11.71
C ARG A 38 7.34 12.17 12.86
N VAL A 39 7.91 10.98 12.76
CA VAL A 39 7.69 9.92 13.75
C VAL A 39 8.77 9.95 14.81
N VAL A 40 10.05 10.02 14.43
CA VAL A 40 11.15 9.94 15.40
C VAL A 40 11.38 11.26 16.12
N ILE A 41 11.45 12.38 15.39
CA ILE A 41 11.75 13.70 15.99
C ILE A 41 10.50 14.34 16.58
N GLN A 42 9.40 14.39 15.82
CA GLN A 42 8.16 15.06 16.26
C GLN A 42 7.24 14.16 17.10
N GLY A 43 7.46 12.83 17.12
CA GLY A 43 6.69 11.90 17.95
C GLY A 43 5.26 11.65 17.47
N HIS A 44 4.94 11.88 16.18
CA HIS A 44 3.62 11.55 15.64
C HIS A 44 3.39 10.03 15.62
N ASP A 45 2.15 9.60 15.91
CA ASP A 45 1.78 8.19 15.77
C ASP A 45 1.92 7.75 14.30
N LEU A 46 2.60 6.62 14.09
CA LEU A 46 2.88 6.11 12.75
C LEU A 46 1.59 5.74 12.01
N GLY A 47 0.61 5.15 12.69
CA GLY A 47 -0.66 4.75 12.09
C GLY A 47 -1.45 5.95 11.55
N GLU A 48 -1.40 7.08 12.26
CA GLU A 48 -2.06 8.33 11.86
C GLU A 48 -1.38 9.00 10.65
N VAL A 49 -0.05 9.02 10.60
CA VAL A 49 0.69 9.73 9.53
C VAL A 49 1.14 8.84 8.37
N PHE A 50 0.86 7.54 8.40
CA PHE A 50 1.44 6.58 7.44
C PHE A 50 1.18 6.95 5.98
N THR A 51 -0.07 7.31 5.63
CA THR A 51 -0.41 7.69 4.26
C THR A 51 0.26 8.99 3.83
N ASP A 52 0.47 9.93 4.76
CA ASP A 52 1.19 11.15 4.46
C ASP A 52 2.65 10.87 4.16
N LEU A 53 3.28 9.98 4.94
CA LEU A 53 4.65 9.53 4.69
C LEU A 53 4.77 8.89 3.30
N LEU A 54 3.82 8.02 2.93
CA LEU A 54 3.79 7.41 1.60
C LEU A 54 3.59 8.45 0.49
N ASN A 55 2.88 9.55 0.75
CA ASN A 55 2.67 10.63 -0.22
C ASN A 55 3.89 11.55 -0.41
N VAL A 56 4.87 11.54 0.50
CA VAL A 56 6.09 12.35 0.33
C VAL A 56 6.93 11.87 -0.86
N SER A 57 6.87 10.58 -1.18
CA SER A 57 7.49 10.02 -2.37
C SER A 57 6.42 9.73 -3.41
N VAL A 58 6.43 10.43 -4.54
CA VAL A 58 5.47 10.18 -5.64
C VAL A 58 5.76 8.86 -6.35
N GLU A 59 7.03 8.44 -6.38
CA GLU A 59 7.47 7.24 -7.10
C GLU A 59 7.29 5.95 -6.29
N LEU A 60 7.41 5.99 -4.96
CA LEU A 60 7.18 4.84 -4.09
C LEU A 60 5.80 4.16 -4.31
N PRO A 61 4.67 4.88 -4.29
CA PRO A 61 3.34 4.32 -4.55
C PRO A 61 3.20 3.64 -5.92
N MET A 62 3.90 4.15 -6.93
CA MET A 62 3.81 3.64 -8.30
C MET A 62 4.45 2.26 -8.45
N HIS A 63 5.43 1.97 -7.60
CA HIS A 63 6.33 0.84 -7.79
C HIS A 63 6.09 -0.27 -6.78
N THR A 64 5.55 0.02 -5.59
CA THR A 64 5.39 -1.01 -4.57
C THR A 64 4.12 -0.81 -3.77
N ASP A 65 3.63 -1.88 -3.16
CA ASP A 65 2.66 -1.79 -2.08
C ASP A 65 3.40 -1.64 -0.76
N ALA A 66 2.81 -0.90 0.17
CA ALA A 66 3.31 -0.77 1.52
C ALA A 66 2.44 -1.58 2.48
N TYR A 67 3.07 -2.14 3.50
CA TYR A 67 2.44 -2.98 4.50
C TYR A 67 2.77 -2.40 5.87
N LEU A 68 1.74 -2.17 6.68
CA LEU A 68 1.89 -1.74 8.07
C LEU A 68 1.33 -2.84 8.96
N PHE A 69 2.17 -3.41 9.80
CA PHE A 69 1.79 -4.36 10.83
C PHE A 69 1.81 -3.65 12.17
N GLN A 70 0.69 -3.64 12.88
CA GLN A 70 0.57 -3.11 14.23
C GLN A 70 0.48 -4.28 15.21
N PHE A 71 1.30 -4.23 16.26
CA PHE A 71 1.33 -5.25 17.30
C PHE A 71 0.56 -4.73 18.51
N GLU A 72 -0.56 -5.37 18.82
CA GLU A 72 -1.41 -5.07 19.96
C GLU A 72 -1.23 -6.18 21.01
N GLU A 73 -0.91 -5.78 22.24
CA GLU A 73 -0.94 -6.69 23.36
C GLU A 73 -2.38 -6.80 23.86
N GLN A 74 -2.98 -7.98 23.68
CA GLN A 74 -4.25 -8.27 24.32
C GLN A 74 -3.96 -8.49 25.81
N MET A 75 -4.20 -7.46 26.63
CA MET A 75 -4.29 -7.63 28.07
C MET A 75 -5.37 -8.68 28.32
N ALA A 76 -4.96 -9.83 28.88
CA ALA A 76 -5.90 -10.86 29.28
C ALA A 76 -6.92 -10.22 30.23
N SER A 77 -8.18 -10.19 29.81
CA SER A 77 -9.32 -9.91 30.69
C SER A 77 -9.18 -10.71 31.98
N ASP A 78 -9.53 -10.11 33.12
CA ASP A 78 -9.39 -10.52 34.53
C ASP A 78 -9.64 -12.01 34.85
N VAL A 79 -8.84 -12.91 34.29
CA VAL A 79 -8.86 -14.35 34.56
C VAL A 79 -7.44 -14.76 34.93
N PRO A 80 -7.23 -15.37 36.11
CA PRO A 80 -5.90 -15.68 36.61
C PRO A 80 -5.34 -16.91 35.89
N ASN A 81 -4.81 -16.74 34.68
CA ASN A 81 -3.92 -17.72 34.06
C ASN A 81 -2.80 -17.01 33.26
N PRO A 82 -1.56 -16.94 33.78
CA PRO A 82 -0.53 -16.02 33.30
C PRO A 82 0.33 -16.55 32.13
N SER A 83 -0.14 -17.49 31.32
CA SER A 83 0.73 -18.26 30.41
C SER A 83 0.53 -18.04 28.91
N SER A 84 -0.34 -17.10 28.47
CA SER A 84 -0.40 -16.75 27.04
C SER A 84 -0.86 -15.32 26.83
N SER A 85 0.08 -14.37 26.81
CA SER A 85 -0.15 -13.07 26.17
C SER A 85 -0.25 -13.31 24.67
N ALA A 86 -1.47 -13.42 24.14
CA ALA A 86 -1.67 -13.52 22.70
C ALA A 86 -1.30 -12.17 22.08
N VAL A 87 -0.27 -12.16 21.24
CA VAL A 87 0.08 -10.98 20.44
C VAL A 87 -0.88 -10.92 19.27
N HIS A 88 -1.73 -9.89 19.25
CA HIS A 88 -2.61 -9.63 18.13
C HIS A 88 -1.87 -8.77 17.11
N ILE A 89 -1.77 -9.24 15.87
CA ILE A 89 -1.10 -8.51 14.79
C ILE A 89 -2.15 -8.06 13.80
N LYS A 90 -2.29 -6.74 13.66
CA LYS A 90 -3.16 -6.13 12.66
C LYS A 90 -2.33 -5.72 11.46
N GLY A 91 -2.43 -6.49 10.39
CA GLY A 91 -1.81 -6.17 9.11
C GLY A 91 -2.72 -5.31 8.24
N THR A 92 -2.16 -4.25 7.65
CA THR A 92 -2.83 -3.40 6.65
C THR A 92 -1.96 -3.23 5.41
N ARG A 93 -2.49 -3.58 4.24
CA ARG A 93 -1.87 -3.31 2.93
C ARG A 93 -2.36 -1.97 2.40
N TYR A 94 -1.44 -1.16 1.93
CA TYR A 94 -1.66 0.11 1.26
C TYR A 94 -1.22 -0.02 -0.19
N SER A 95 -2.17 0.10 -1.11
CA SER A 95 -1.94 0.10 -2.55
C SER A 95 -2.36 1.43 -3.14
N TRP A 96 -1.50 1.99 -3.97
CA TRP A 96 -1.81 3.24 -4.65
C TRP A 96 -2.76 3.00 -5.81
N TYR A 97 -3.88 3.71 -5.80
CA TYR A 97 -4.85 3.73 -6.87
C TYR A 97 -4.47 4.81 -7.88
N HIS A 98 -4.35 4.45 -9.16
CA HIS A 98 -4.15 5.40 -10.24
C HIS A 98 -4.78 4.87 -11.53
N THR A 99 -5.67 5.66 -12.14
CA THR A 99 -6.43 5.22 -13.32
C THR A 99 -5.56 4.78 -14.50
N HIS A 100 -4.36 5.32 -14.65
CA HIS A 100 -3.48 5.02 -15.79
C HIS A 100 -2.36 4.01 -15.50
N ARG A 101 -2.06 3.73 -14.24
CA ARG A 101 -0.86 2.95 -13.85
C ARG A 101 -1.20 1.76 -12.97
N ARG A 102 -2.08 1.99 -11.99
CA ARG A 102 -2.51 0.98 -11.02
C ARG A 102 -4.03 1.04 -10.81
N PRO A 103 -4.86 0.68 -11.81
CA PRO A 103 -6.30 0.63 -11.62
C PRO A 103 -6.62 -0.31 -10.45
N TRP A 104 -7.38 0.18 -9.47
CA TRP A 104 -7.65 -0.53 -8.21
C TRP A 104 -6.42 -1.00 -7.41
N GLY A 105 -5.24 -0.39 -7.60
CA GLY A 105 -4.01 -0.82 -6.95
C GLY A 105 -3.26 -1.94 -7.70
N CYS A 106 -3.87 -2.50 -8.75
CA CYS A 106 -3.27 -3.54 -9.58
C CYS A 106 -2.37 -2.90 -10.65
N PRO A 107 -1.04 -3.13 -10.63
CA PRO A 107 -0.16 -2.52 -11.62
C PRO A 107 -0.42 -3.06 -13.03
N LEU A 108 -0.54 -2.15 -14.00
CA LEU A 108 -0.54 -2.54 -15.41
C LEU A 108 0.87 -3.01 -15.81
N PRO A 109 0.99 -4.04 -16.66
CA PRO A 109 2.29 -4.53 -17.10
C PRO A 109 3.02 -3.47 -17.93
N MET A 110 4.35 -3.45 -17.85
CA MET A 110 5.16 -2.44 -18.55
C MET A 110 4.99 -2.50 -20.08
N SER A 111 4.81 -3.70 -20.62
CA SER A 111 4.54 -3.96 -22.04
C SER A 111 3.17 -4.62 -22.22
N CYS A 112 2.54 -4.35 -23.36
CA CYS A 112 1.32 -5.06 -23.75
C CYS A 112 1.64 -6.55 -23.96
N PRO A 113 0.93 -7.48 -23.31
CA PRO A 113 1.18 -8.92 -23.48
C PRO A 113 0.81 -9.42 -24.89
N LYS A 114 -0.04 -8.69 -25.64
CA LYS A 114 -0.43 -9.05 -27.01
C LYS A 114 0.58 -8.58 -28.08
N CYS A 115 1.06 -7.34 -27.97
CA CYS A 115 1.87 -6.71 -29.03
C CYS A 115 3.26 -6.23 -28.60
N GLY A 116 3.64 -6.39 -27.33
CA GLY A 116 4.93 -5.95 -26.80
C GLY A 116 5.09 -4.44 -26.61
N SER A 117 4.14 -3.62 -27.08
CA SER A 117 4.22 -2.15 -27.00
C SER A 117 4.36 -1.65 -25.56
N ILE A 118 5.42 -0.87 -25.30
CA ILE A 118 5.83 -0.41 -23.98
C ILE A 118 5.01 0.82 -23.57
N ARG A 119 4.45 0.81 -22.35
CA ARG A 119 3.69 1.91 -21.73
C ARG A 119 2.52 2.44 -22.58
N SER A 120 1.92 1.58 -23.38
CA SER A 120 0.87 1.92 -24.34
C SER A 120 -0.56 1.89 -23.78
N TRP A 121 -0.76 1.93 -22.46
CA TRP A 121 -2.10 1.77 -21.87
C TRP A 121 -2.89 3.08 -21.86
N SER A 122 -4.19 3.01 -22.14
CA SER A 122 -5.12 4.13 -21.94
C SER A 122 -5.42 4.34 -20.45
N PRO A 123 -5.89 5.54 -20.04
CA PRO A 123 -6.53 5.71 -18.74
C PRO A 123 -7.68 4.70 -18.57
N SER A 124 -7.75 4.07 -17.42
CA SER A 124 -8.75 3.04 -17.18
C SER A 124 -10.15 3.65 -17.02
N LYS A 125 -11.15 2.98 -17.59
CA LYS A 125 -12.56 3.37 -17.51
C LYS A 125 -13.36 2.28 -16.80
N GLN A 126 -14.51 2.65 -16.24
CA GLN A 126 -15.44 1.68 -15.67
C GLN A 126 -15.98 0.79 -16.80
N GLY A 127 -16.14 -0.49 -16.52
CA GLY A 127 -16.68 -1.45 -17.48
C GLY A 127 -16.86 -2.82 -16.83
N GLU A 128 -17.26 -3.79 -17.65
CA GLU A 128 -17.56 -5.16 -17.22
C GLU A 128 -16.72 -6.13 -18.04
N ASP A 129 -16.31 -7.23 -17.42
CA ASP A 129 -15.66 -8.33 -18.14
C ASP A 129 -16.69 -9.23 -18.86
N SER A 130 -16.21 -10.28 -19.52
CA SER A 130 -17.06 -11.23 -20.24
C SER A 130 -18.07 -11.98 -19.35
N SER A 131 -17.89 -11.96 -18.03
CA SER A 131 -18.82 -12.55 -17.06
C SER A 131 -19.81 -11.55 -16.49
N GLY A 132 -19.74 -10.28 -16.90
CA GLY A 132 -20.54 -9.18 -16.33
C GLY A 132 -19.99 -8.66 -15.00
N ALA A 133 -18.78 -9.07 -14.58
CA ALA A 133 -18.21 -8.60 -13.33
C ALA A 133 -17.70 -7.15 -13.48
N PRO A 134 -18.10 -6.22 -12.59
CA PRO A 134 -17.70 -4.84 -12.69
C PRO A 134 -16.21 -4.67 -12.37
N GLY A 135 -15.53 -3.85 -13.17
CA GLY A 135 -14.11 -3.59 -13.02
C GLY A 135 -13.68 -2.30 -13.71
N ARG A 136 -12.38 -2.18 -13.91
CA ARG A 136 -11.78 -1.13 -14.72
C ARG A 136 -11.04 -1.73 -15.91
N ILE A 137 -11.25 -1.14 -17.08
CA ILE A 137 -10.69 -1.59 -18.35
C ILE A 137 -9.62 -0.60 -18.80
N SER A 138 -8.42 -1.11 -19.07
CA SER A 138 -7.31 -0.36 -19.68
C SER A 138 -7.00 -0.96 -21.05
N THR A 139 -6.96 -0.13 -22.09
CA THR A 139 -6.79 -0.61 -23.47
C THR A 139 -5.41 -0.25 -23.99
N CYS A 140 -4.75 -1.19 -24.66
CA CYS A 140 -3.51 -0.93 -25.39
C CYS A 140 -3.78 -0.03 -26.59
N GLN A 141 -3.08 1.10 -26.64
CA GLN A 141 -3.17 2.16 -27.64
C GLN A 141 -2.21 1.98 -28.82
N SER A 142 -1.43 0.89 -28.85
CA SER A 142 -0.60 0.56 -30.00
C SER A 142 -1.49 0.38 -31.25
N PRO A 143 -1.09 0.90 -32.42
CA PRO A 143 -1.85 0.73 -33.66
C PRO A 143 -2.23 -0.73 -33.89
N ALA A 144 -3.50 -0.97 -34.24
CA ALA A 144 -4.08 -2.28 -34.53
C ALA A 144 -4.07 -3.33 -33.38
N CYS A 145 -3.67 -2.99 -32.14
CA CYS A 145 -3.64 -3.97 -31.04
C CYS A 145 -5.01 -4.13 -30.35
N GLY A 146 -5.49 -3.04 -29.72
CA GLY A 146 -6.76 -2.99 -29.00
C GLY A 146 -6.89 -3.93 -27.79
N PHE A 147 -5.80 -4.56 -27.33
CA PHE A 147 -5.85 -5.50 -26.20
C PHE A 147 -6.33 -4.82 -24.92
N GLN A 148 -7.22 -5.47 -24.18
CA GLN A 148 -7.81 -4.94 -22.95
C GLN A 148 -7.31 -5.70 -21.72
N MET A 149 -6.94 -4.93 -20.69
CA MET A 149 -6.63 -5.41 -19.35
C MET A 149 -7.76 -5.05 -18.41
N PHE A 150 -8.25 -6.04 -17.66
CA PHE A 150 -9.24 -5.86 -16.62
C PHE A 150 -8.55 -5.80 -15.25
N SER A 151 -8.99 -4.87 -14.42
CA SER A 151 -8.57 -4.76 -13.02
C SER A 151 -9.80 -4.70 -12.14
N TYR A 152 -9.85 -5.56 -11.14
CA TYR A 152 -11.00 -5.72 -10.28
C TYR A 152 -10.83 -4.95 -8.99
N GLN A 153 -11.95 -4.55 -8.43
CA GLN A 153 -11.98 -3.93 -7.13
C GLN A 153 -11.57 -4.96 -6.06
N PRO A 154 -10.61 -4.67 -5.19
CA PRO A 154 -10.23 -5.58 -4.12
C PRO A 154 -11.40 -5.86 -3.16
N HIS A 155 -11.44 -7.07 -2.60
CA HIS A 155 -12.34 -7.38 -1.50
C HIS A 155 -11.94 -6.59 -0.24
N SER A 156 -12.94 -6.12 0.51
CA SER A 156 -12.78 -5.48 1.84
C SER A 156 -11.73 -4.37 1.89
N TYR A 157 -11.94 -3.31 1.09
CA TYR A 157 -11.03 -2.20 0.97
C TYR A 157 -11.67 -0.86 1.37
N GLN A 158 -10.86 0.11 1.76
CA GLN A 158 -11.29 1.49 1.99
C GLN A 158 -10.48 2.42 1.10
N VAL A 159 -11.16 3.26 0.32
CA VAL A 159 -10.52 4.33 -0.46
C VAL A 159 -10.18 5.48 0.48
N ILE A 160 -8.91 5.81 0.55
CA ILE A 160 -8.41 6.99 1.22
C ILE A 160 -8.28 8.06 0.13
N LYS A 161 -9.26 8.97 0.09
CA LYS A 161 -9.24 10.10 -0.85
C LYS A 161 -8.11 11.03 -0.45
N VAL A 162 -7.06 11.07 -1.25
CA VAL A 162 -6.01 12.10 -1.15
C VAL A 162 -6.53 13.33 -1.91
N LYS A 163 -6.33 14.55 -1.38
CA LYS A 163 -6.73 15.81 -2.04
C LYS A 163 -5.98 16.10 -3.36
N VAL A 164 -5.15 15.18 -3.84
CA VAL A 164 -4.21 15.40 -4.94
C VAL A 164 -4.74 14.69 -6.19
N GLY A 165 -5.23 15.50 -7.15
CA GLY A 165 -5.56 15.12 -8.53
C GLY A 165 -6.74 14.16 -8.73
N GLU A 166 -7.57 14.42 -9.75
CA GLU A 166 -8.62 13.49 -10.15
C GLU A 166 -8.00 12.16 -10.63
N GLY A 167 -8.53 11.03 -10.14
CA GLY A 167 -8.14 9.70 -10.62
C GLY A 167 -6.96 9.03 -9.89
N MET A 168 -6.54 9.54 -8.74
CA MET A 168 -5.55 8.88 -7.87
C MET A 168 -5.89 8.92 -6.39
N GLY A 169 -5.29 8.02 -5.60
CA GLY A 169 -5.48 7.94 -4.15
C GLY A 169 -4.86 6.70 -3.54
N TRP A 170 -5.18 6.39 -2.29
CA TRP A 170 -4.76 5.14 -1.64
C TRP A 170 -5.95 4.22 -1.43
N ILE A 171 -5.67 2.93 -1.48
CA ILE A 171 -6.57 1.88 -1.06
C ILE A 171 -5.89 1.19 0.12
N LYS A 172 -6.61 1.06 1.24
CA LYS A 172 -6.17 0.20 2.35
C LYS A 172 -7.02 -1.06 2.44
N GLN A 173 -6.37 -2.20 2.67
CA GLN A 173 -7.00 -3.49 2.93
C GLN A 173 -6.51 -4.00 4.29
N ALA A 174 -7.43 -4.30 5.19
CA ALA A 174 -7.12 -4.83 6.53
C ALA A 174 -7.23 -6.36 6.55
N GLY A 175 -6.48 -7.01 7.45
CA GLY A 175 -6.60 -8.46 7.70
C GLY A 175 -5.72 -9.33 6.81
N ILE A 176 -4.51 -8.84 6.48
CA ILE A 176 -3.45 -9.62 5.83
C ILE A 176 -2.61 -10.41 6.83
#